data_AF-A0AAW8G8A6-F1
#
_entry.id   AF-A0AAW8G8A6-F1
#
_cell.length_a   1.000
_cell.length_b   1.000
_cell.length_c   1.000
_cell.angle_alpha   90.00
_cell.angle_beta   90.00
_cell.angle_gamma   90.00
#
_symmetry.space_group_name_H-M   'P 1'
#
loop_
_entity.id
_entity.type
_entity.pdbx_description
1 polymer ?
#
loop_
_entity_poly.entity_id
_entity_poly.type
_entity_poly.pdbx_seq_one_letter_code
_entity_poly.pdbx_strand_id
1 'polypeptide(L)'
;MEDLLSPEKKSRILDCIIILGTLSFFVLKVIYSSGDLTPDSIQYVLQAKDFWNYKVNFPLGYPLAIKTLSYITGSFFTASKVVNILSYLGIVLFSYRKKFYFPQTLVIFSFYPFMGLYTYSLSEPLYYFFNYLIIYCVYRISRERFSPKYSIYLGILFFMLVSVRFSGIFVFAVSILFLALLTWKKKLSCTVLRLHCCGRFIGRFSIFADQLYVLWLYTGKQKPPSSGPGKRFS
;
A
#
# COMPACT_ATOMS: atom_id res chain seq x y z
N MET A 1 -30.83 30.39 -24.72
CA MET A 1 -29.93 29.21 -24.88
C MET A 1 -29.49 28.64 -23.51
N GLU A 2 -30.18 28.96 -22.41
CA GLU A 2 -29.78 28.58 -21.04
C GLU A 2 -30.58 27.41 -20.42
N ASP A 3 -31.65 26.94 -21.06
CA ASP A 3 -32.56 25.93 -20.47
C ASP A 3 -32.44 24.50 -21.04
N LEU A 4 -31.36 24.18 -21.77
CA LEU A 4 -31.18 22.86 -22.41
C LEU A 4 -30.13 21.94 -21.78
N LEU A 5 -29.70 22.23 -20.56
CA LEU A 5 -28.84 21.33 -19.78
C LEU A 5 -29.61 20.82 -18.56
N SER A 6 -30.13 19.59 -18.67
CA SER A 6 -30.75 18.89 -17.55
C SER A 6 -29.81 18.91 -16.32
N PRO A 7 -30.37 18.99 -15.09
CA PRO A 7 -29.57 19.12 -13.86
C PRO A 7 -28.52 18.01 -13.71
N GLU A 8 -28.81 16.81 -14.24
CA GLU A 8 -27.87 15.68 -14.37
C GLU A 8 -26.64 15.97 -15.23
N LYS A 9 -26.79 16.71 -16.34
CA LYS A 9 -25.67 17.02 -17.24
C LYS A 9 -24.82 18.16 -16.67
N LYS A 10 -25.43 19.10 -15.94
CA LYS A 10 -24.74 20.18 -15.22
C LYS A 10 -23.85 19.64 -14.08
N SER A 11 -24.32 18.66 -13.30
CA SER A 11 -23.51 18.03 -12.25
C SER A 11 -22.31 17.26 -12.82
N ARG A 12 -22.51 16.52 -13.92
CA ARG A 12 -21.41 15.81 -14.60
C ARG A 12 -20.33 16.74 -15.16
N ILE A 13 -20.71 17.90 -15.68
CA ILE A 13 -19.76 18.90 -16.17
C ILE A 13 -18.96 19.49 -14.99
N LEU A 14 -19.63 19.80 -13.87
CA LEU A 14 -18.97 20.27 -12.65
C LEU A 14 -17.98 19.23 -12.10
N ASP A 15 -18.37 17.96 -12.02
CA ASP A 15 -17.50 16.88 -11.58
C ASP A 15 -16.26 16.76 -12.49
N CYS A 16 -16.44 16.83 -13.81
CA CYS A 16 -15.33 16.83 -14.78
C CYS A 16 -14.39 18.02 -14.57
N ILE A 17 -14.92 19.24 -14.39
CA ILE A 17 -14.11 20.44 -14.16
C ILE A 17 -13.31 20.31 -12.85
N ILE A 18 -13.94 19.80 -11.78
CA ILE A 18 -13.27 19.58 -10.50
C ILE A 18 -12.14 18.56 -10.66
N ILE A 19 -12.42 17.40 -11.27
CA ILE A 19 -11.39 16.37 -11.52
C ILE A 19 -10.23 16.94 -12.33
N LEU A 20 -10.54 17.65 -13.42
CA LEU A 20 -9.53 18.20 -14.32
C LEU A 20 -8.70 19.30 -13.63
N GLY A 21 -9.35 20.18 -12.86
CA GLY A 21 -8.68 21.21 -12.06
C GLY A 21 -7.76 20.61 -10.99
N THR A 22 -8.26 19.63 -10.25
CA THR A 22 -7.48 18.89 -9.24
C THR A 22 -6.28 18.18 -9.87
N LEU A 23 -6.47 17.50 -10.99
CA LEU A 23 -5.39 16.78 -11.68
C LEU A 23 -4.35 17.75 -12.28
N SER A 24 -4.80 18.88 -12.83
CA SER A 24 -3.91 19.92 -13.35
C SER A 24 -3.08 20.56 -12.24
N PHE A 25 -3.71 20.90 -11.11
CA PHE A 25 -3.02 21.46 -9.94
C PHE A 25 -2.01 20.47 -9.35
N PHE A 26 -2.37 19.19 -9.31
CA PHE A 26 -1.48 18.12 -8.88
C PHE A 26 -0.24 18.00 -9.78
N VAL A 27 -0.43 17.96 -11.11
CA VAL A 27 0.68 17.87 -12.08
C VAL A 27 1.58 19.10 -11.97
N LEU A 28 1.00 20.30 -11.91
CA LEU A 28 1.77 21.54 -11.71
C LEU A 28 2.60 21.46 -10.44
N LYS A 29 2.01 21.04 -9.31
CA LYS A 29 2.74 20.93 -8.04
C LYS A 29 3.88 19.91 -8.10
N VAL A 30 3.67 18.78 -8.76
CA VAL A 30 4.71 17.77 -8.97
C VAL A 30 5.87 18.31 -9.81
N ILE A 31 5.58 19.09 -10.86
CA ILE A 31 6.60 19.70 -11.73
C ILE A 31 7.35 20.82 -10.98
N TYR A 32 6.65 21.68 -10.25
CA TYR A 32 7.23 22.82 -9.52
C TYR A 32 7.90 22.43 -8.19
N SER A 33 7.71 21.20 -7.74
CA SER A 33 8.42 20.60 -6.61
C SER A 33 9.90 20.44 -6.91
N SER A 34 10.59 21.55 -6.83
CA SER A 34 12.00 21.68 -7.11
C SER A 34 12.80 20.85 -6.12
N GLY A 35 13.13 19.60 -6.47
CA GLY A 35 14.21 18.83 -5.85
C GLY A 35 14.18 18.63 -4.32
N ASP A 36 13.12 19.03 -3.61
CA ASP A 36 13.10 19.02 -2.15
C ASP A 36 13.21 17.59 -1.62
N LEU A 37 14.41 17.29 -1.10
CA LEU A 37 14.76 16.04 -0.46
C LEU A 37 14.74 16.27 1.04
N THR A 38 13.75 15.69 1.71
CA THR A 38 13.75 15.59 3.16
C THR A 38 14.71 14.47 3.59
N PRO A 39 15.18 14.46 4.85
CA PRO A 39 16.00 13.37 5.38
C PRO A 39 15.38 11.98 5.16
N ASP A 40 14.07 11.86 5.38
CA ASP A 40 13.32 10.62 5.17
C ASP A 40 13.30 10.21 3.68
N SER A 41 13.12 11.18 2.77
CA SER A 41 13.18 10.92 1.32
C SER A 41 14.53 10.36 0.90
N ILE A 42 15.62 10.90 1.44
CA ILE A 42 16.98 10.41 1.15
C ILE A 42 17.13 8.97 1.66
N GLN A 43 16.67 8.68 2.88
CA GLN A 43 16.74 7.33 3.46
C GLN A 43 15.97 6.31 2.62
N TYR A 44 14.76 6.63 2.16
CA TYR A 44 13.99 5.73 1.30
C TYR A 44 14.65 5.47 -0.06
N VAL A 45 15.27 6.50 -0.67
CA VAL A 45 15.99 6.36 -1.94
C VAL A 45 17.26 5.52 -1.77
N LEU A 46 18.03 5.76 -0.70
CA LEU A 46 19.22 4.98 -0.37
C LEU A 46 18.87 3.51 -0.07
N GLN A 47 17.79 3.29 0.69
CA GLN A 47 17.29 1.95 0.97
C GLN A 47 16.81 1.25 -0.30
N ALA A 48 16.17 1.96 -1.25
CA ALA A 48 15.78 1.37 -2.53
C ALA A 48 16.99 0.99 -3.38
N LYS A 49 18.05 1.80 -3.36
CA LYS A 49 19.31 1.52 -4.07
C LYS A 49 20.00 0.27 -3.53
N ASP A 50 20.20 0.21 -2.21
CA ASP A 50 20.92 -0.87 -1.53
C ASP A 50 19.99 -1.88 -0.83
N PHE A 51 18.83 -2.16 -1.42
CA PHE A 51 17.70 -2.88 -0.80
C PHE A 51 18.04 -4.16 -0.02
N TRP A 52 19.01 -4.95 -0.48
CA TRP A 52 19.38 -6.21 0.18
C TRP A 52 20.38 -6.05 1.34
N ASN A 53 21.13 -4.94 1.34
CA ASN A 53 22.25 -4.73 2.24
C ASN A 53 22.02 -3.55 3.21
N TYR A 54 20.94 -2.79 3.03
CA TYR A 54 20.67 -1.58 3.81
C TYR A 54 20.19 -1.91 5.22
N LYS A 55 20.95 -1.47 6.24
CA LYS A 55 20.75 -1.82 7.66
C LYS A 55 20.00 -0.74 8.43
N VAL A 56 18.81 -0.33 7.95
CA VAL A 56 17.99 0.67 8.64
C VAL A 56 16.61 0.12 8.95
N ASN A 57 16.07 0.52 10.11
CA ASN A 57 14.78 0.06 10.64
C ASN A 57 13.55 0.64 9.92
N PHE A 58 13.64 0.97 8.62
CA PHE A 58 12.47 1.40 7.86
C PHE A 58 11.74 0.21 7.22
N PRO A 59 10.39 0.24 7.17
CA PRO A 59 9.62 -0.76 6.46
C PRO A 59 9.99 -0.83 4.97
N LEU A 60 10.03 -2.05 4.43
CA LEU A 60 10.59 -2.32 3.10
C LEU A 60 9.62 -2.04 1.95
N GLY A 61 8.33 -1.88 2.21
CA GLY A 61 7.28 -1.80 1.20
C GLY A 61 7.42 -0.60 0.26
N TYR A 62 7.70 0.60 0.79
CA TYR A 62 7.90 1.79 -0.03
C TYR A 62 9.23 1.76 -0.81
N PRO A 63 10.40 1.45 -0.20
CA PRO A 63 11.64 1.23 -0.94
C PRO A 63 11.55 0.16 -2.03
N LEU A 64 10.79 -0.92 -1.78
CA LEU A 64 10.56 -1.97 -2.77
C LEU A 64 9.79 -1.43 -3.97
N ALA A 65 8.73 -0.64 -3.75
CA ALA A 65 7.97 0.01 -4.81
C ALA A 65 8.83 1.00 -5.62
N ILE A 66 9.73 1.73 -4.96
CA ILE A 66 10.70 2.60 -5.65
C ILE A 66 11.64 1.76 -6.52
N LYS A 67 12.22 0.69 -5.96
CA LYS A 67 13.16 -0.18 -6.67
C LYS A 67 12.52 -0.87 -7.88
N THR A 68 11.27 -1.30 -7.77
CA THR A 68 10.59 -1.94 -8.91
C THR A 68 10.30 -0.92 -10.03
N LEU A 69 9.89 0.30 -9.68
CA LEU A 69 9.65 1.35 -10.66
C LEU A 69 10.93 2.00 -11.20
N SER A 70 12.07 1.87 -10.51
CA SER A 70 13.35 2.38 -11.02
C SER A 70 13.85 1.60 -12.23
N TYR A 71 13.48 0.31 -12.37
CA TYR A 71 13.75 -0.45 -13.60
C TYR A 71 13.06 0.12 -14.84
N ILE A 72 11.92 0.81 -14.67
CA ILE A 72 11.17 1.42 -15.77
C ILE A 72 11.60 2.87 -15.99
N THR A 73 11.83 3.62 -14.91
CA THR A 73 12.09 5.07 -14.96
C THR A 73 13.57 5.42 -15.09
N GLY A 74 14.50 4.47 -14.85
CA GLY A 74 15.94 4.69 -14.90
C GLY A 74 16.51 5.52 -13.73
N SER A 75 15.68 6.00 -12.80
CA SER A 75 16.10 6.82 -11.66
C SER A 75 15.26 6.54 -10.43
N PHE A 76 15.91 6.31 -9.28
CA PHE A 76 15.21 6.08 -8.00
C PHE A 76 14.42 7.30 -7.54
N PHE A 77 14.91 8.52 -7.83
CA PHE A 77 14.19 9.74 -7.49
C PHE A 77 12.90 9.85 -8.29
N THR A 78 12.98 9.71 -9.62
CA THR A 78 11.81 9.74 -10.50
C THR A 78 10.83 8.62 -10.15
N ALA A 79 11.34 7.41 -9.89
CA ALA A 79 10.53 6.28 -9.43
C ALA A 79 9.70 6.63 -8.19
N SER A 80 10.28 7.28 -7.18
CA SER A 80 9.56 7.69 -5.96
C SER A 80 8.40 8.64 -6.24
N LYS A 81 8.57 9.59 -7.18
CA LYS A 81 7.50 10.50 -7.61
C LYS A 81 6.41 9.73 -8.33
N VAL A 82 6.78 8.79 -9.20
CA VAL A 82 5.82 7.92 -9.89
C VAL A 82 5.00 7.09 -8.89
N VAL A 83 5.61 6.53 -7.83
CA VAL A 83 4.86 5.83 -6.77
C VAL A 83 3.77 6.73 -6.18
N ASN A 84 4.11 7.98 -5.86
CA ASN A 84 3.16 8.92 -5.27
C ASN A 84 2.02 9.28 -6.23
N ILE A 85 2.35 9.58 -7.49
CA ILE A 85 1.37 9.88 -8.54
C ILE A 85 0.42 8.69 -8.73
N LEU A 86 0.96 7.47 -8.82
CA LEU A 86 0.14 6.26 -8.95
C LEU A 86 -0.74 6.03 -7.72
N SER A 87 -0.25 6.34 -6.52
CA SER A 87 -1.03 6.24 -5.29
C SER A 87 -2.20 7.22 -5.30
N TYR A 88 -1.96 8.47 -5.69
CA TYR A 88 -2.99 9.50 -5.82
C TYR A 88 -4.05 9.12 -6.87
N LEU A 89 -3.61 8.82 -8.09
CA LEU A 89 -4.47 8.40 -9.18
C LEU A 89 -5.23 7.12 -8.83
N GLY A 90 -4.59 6.20 -8.11
CA GLY A 90 -5.20 4.99 -7.58
C GLY A 90 -6.41 5.30 -6.69
N ILE A 91 -6.29 6.24 -5.76
CA ILE A 91 -7.40 6.67 -4.89
C ILE A 91 -8.53 7.31 -5.72
N VAL A 92 -8.20 8.25 -6.60
CA VAL A 92 -9.20 8.97 -7.42
C VAL A 92 -9.93 8.02 -8.38
N LEU A 93 -9.19 7.18 -9.10
CA LEU A 93 -9.77 6.22 -10.03
C LEU A 93 -10.60 5.16 -9.31
N PHE A 94 -10.11 4.66 -8.17
CA PHE A 94 -10.84 3.68 -7.38
C PHE A 94 -12.14 4.27 -6.81
N SER A 95 -12.08 5.46 -6.22
CA SER A 95 -13.25 6.15 -5.67
C SER A 95 -14.30 6.45 -6.74
N TYR A 96 -13.86 6.86 -7.94
CA TYR A 96 -14.74 7.03 -9.10
C TYR A 96 -15.40 5.71 -9.54
N ARG A 97 -14.60 4.66 -9.78
CA ARG A 97 -15.08 3.35 -10.26
C ARG A 97 -16.03 2.67 -9.28
N LYS A 98 -15.78 2.81 -7.98
CA LYS A 98 -16.61 2.21 -6.92
C LYS A 98 -17.72 3.12 -6.42
N LYS A 99 -17.79 4.37 -6.90
CA LYS A 99 -18.67 5.43 -6.37
C LYS A 99 -18.58 5.56 -4.84
N PHE A 100 -17.40 5.27 -4.28
CA PHE A 100 -17.17 5.23 -2.84
C PHE A 100 -16.73 6.61 -2.37
N TYR A 101 -17.66 7.38 -1.78
CA TYR A 101 -17.45 8.75 -1.28
C TYR A 101 -16.65 9.65 -2.25
N PHE A 102 -16.96 9.56 -3.54
CA PHE A 102 -16.15 10.18 -4.59
C PHE A 102 -16.05 11.71 -4.46
N PRO A 103 -17.16 12.47 -4.29
CA PRO A 103 -17.05 13.92 -4.12
C PRO A 103 -16.26 14.31 -2.87
N GLN A 104 -16.48 13.61 -1.75
CA GLN A 104 -15.79 13.87 -0.50
C GLN A 104 -14.28 13.58 -0.62
N THR A 105 -13.94 12.50 -1.33
CA THR A 105 -12.55 12.11 -1.59
C THR A 105 -11.86 13.14 -2.44
N LEU A 106 -12.49 13.61 -3.53
CA LEU A 106 -11.92 14.69 -4.35
C LEU A 106 -11.68 15.95 -3.52
N VAL A 107 -12.63 16.39 -2.70
CA VAL A 107 -12.47 17.60 -1.88
C VAL A 107 -11.30 17.45 -0.91
N ILE A 108 -11.20 16.34 -0.19
CA ILE A 108 -10.11 16.09 0.77
C ILE A 108 -8.75 16.05 0.06
N PHE A 109 -8.65 15.30 -1.03
CA PHE A 109 -7.40 15.13 -1.78
C PHE A 109 -7.06 16.32 -2.70
N SER A 110 -7.95 17.29 -2.81
CA SER A 110 -7.67 18.60 -3.43
C SER A 110 -7.18 19.64 -2.42
N PHE A 111 -7.29 19.35 -1.11
CA PHE A 111 -6.83 20.26 -0.07
C PHE A 111 -5.30 20.41 -0.09
N TYR A 112 -4.81 21.64 -0.01
CA TYR A 112 -3.41 21.99 -0.27
C TYR A 112 -2.36 21.19 0.54
N PRO A 113 -2.55 20.92 1.85
CA PRO A 113 -1.64 20.10 2.64
C PRO A 113 -1.55 18.65 2.12
N PHE A 114 -2.68 18.05 1.73
CA PHE A 114 -2.69 16.69 1.19
C PHE A 114 -1.95 16.64 -0.15
N MET A 115 -2.20 17.59 -1.04
CA MET A 115 -1.44 17.74 -2.29
C MET A 115 0.08 17.87 -2.05
N GLY A 116 0.48 18.58 -1.00
CA GLY A 116 1.89 18.71 -0.60
C GLY A 116 2.53 17.37 -0.24
N LEU A 117 1.81 16.47 0.45
CA LEU A 117 2.35 15.17 0.84
C LEU A 117 2.73 14.29 -0.35
N TYR A 118 1.97 14.36 -1.44
CA TYR A 118 2.27 13.61 -2.67
C TYR A 118 3.44 14.19 -3.46
N THR A 119 3.82 15.41 -3.13
CA THR A 119 4.88 16.13 -3.79
C THR A 119 6.26 15.69 -3.27
N TYR A 120 6.39 15.40 -1.97
CA TYR A 120 7.61 14.87 -1.35
C TYR A 120 7.77 13.36 -1.55
N SER A 121 9.01 12.86 -1.61
CA SER A 121 9.29 11.42 -1.77
C SER A 121 9.15 10.67 -0.44
N LEU A 122 7.91 10.57 0.03
CA LEU A 122 7.52 10.02 1.32
C LEU A 122 6.68 8.76 1.13
N SER A 123 6.60 7.90 2.16
CA SER A 123 5.81 6.67 2.11
C SER A 123 4.32 6.89 2.41
N GLU A 124 3.97 8.06 2.94
CA GLU A 124 2.62 8.52 3.28
C GLU A 124 1.63 8.43 2.10
N PRO A 125 1.95 8.92 0.89
CA PRO A 125 1.14 8.71 -0.32
C PRO A 125 0.69 7.27 -0.54
N LEU A 126 1.64 6.33 -0.50
CA LEU A 126 1.36 4.91 -0.73
C LEU A 126 0.60 4.29 0.45
N TYR A 127 0.92 4.73 1.67
CA TYR A 127 0.19 4.36 2.88
C TYR A 127 -1.29 4.77 2.80
N TYR A 128 -1.60 6.00 2.38
CA TYR A 128 -2.98 6.47 2.24
C TYR A 128 -3.74 5.70 1.16
N PHE A 129 -3.08 5.33 0.07
CA PHE A 129 -3.70 4.48 -0.95
C PHE A 129 -4.16 3.14 -0.37
N PHE A 130 -3.28 2.40 0.31
CA PHE A 130 -3.66 1.13 0.93
C PHE A 130 -4.70 1.32 2.04
N ASN A 131 -4.57 2.35 2.87
CA ASN A 131 -5.54 2.65 3.91
C ASN A 131 -6.94 2.95 3.32
N TYR A 132 -7.02 3.69 2.22
CA TYR A 132 -8.27 3.96 1.53
C TYR A 132 -8.97 2.67 1.06
N LEU A 133 -8.20 1.72 0.51
CA LEU A 133 -8.72 0.41 0.11
C LEU A 133 -9.17 -0.43 1.31
N ILE A 134 -8.44 -0.38 2.44
CA ILE A 134 -8.82 -1.04 3.70
C ILE A 134 -10.16 -0.52 4.19
N ILE A 135 -10.34 0.81 4.24
CA ILE A 135 -11.59 1.45 4.66
C ILE A 135 -12.75 0.98 3.75
N TYR A 136 -12.53 0.90 2.44
CA TYR A 136 -13.52 0.35 1.52
C TYR A 136 -13.86 -1.12 1.84
N CYS A 137 -12.87 -1.99 2.07
CA CYS A 137 -13.11 -3.38 2.42
C CYS A 137 -13.89 -3.53 3.73
N VAL A 138 -13.52 -2.77 4.76
CA VAL A 138 -14.23 -2.72 6.05
C VAL A 138 -15.68 -2.24 5.86
N TYR A 139 -15.88 -1.19 5.06
CA TYR A 139 -17.22 -0.70 4.71
C TYR A 139 -18.07 -1.79 4.03
N ARG A 140 -17.50 -2.51 3.06
CA ARG A 140 -18.19 -3.60 2.35
C ARG A 140 -18.56 -4.75 3.28
N ILE A 141 -17.65 -5.18 4.16
CA ILE A 141 -17.90 -6.22 5.16
C ILE A 141 -18.98 -5.78 6.16
N SER A 142 -19.00 -4.49 6.53
CA SER A 142 -20.00 -3.96 7.47
C SER A 142 -21.41 -3.91 6.88
N ARG A 143 -21.55 -3.59 5.58
CA ARG A 143 -22.85 -3.48 4.90
C ARG A 143 -23.37 -4.79 4.32
N GLU A 144 -22.51 -5.62 3.76
CA GLU A 144 -22.92 -6.87 3.10
C GLU A 144 -22.86 -8.05 4.07
N ARG A 145 -23.50 -9.17 3.72
CA ARG A 145 -23.23 -10.44 4.42
C ARG A 145 -21.76 -10.78 4.24
N PHE A 146 -21.15 -11.33 5.29
CA PHE A 146 -19.71 -11.63 5.34
C PHE A 146 -19.27 -12.40 4.09
N SER A 147 -18.45 -11.77 3.25
CA SER A 147 -17.94 -12.37 2.02
C SER A 147 -16.45 -12.70 2.21
N PRO A 148 -16.04 -13.96 2.01
CA PRO A 148 -14.65 -14.38 2.21
C PRO A 148 -13.67 -13.64 1.28
N LYS A 149 -14.15 -13.15 0.12
CA LYS A 149 -13.34 -12.38 -0.83
C LYS A 149 -12.78 -11.10 -0.19
N TYR A 150 -13.64 -10.33 0.50
CA TYR A 150 -13.22 -9.08 1.14
C TYR A 150 -12.34 -9.32 2.37
N SER A 151 -12.52 -10.44 3.08
CA SER A 151 -11.64 -10.80 4.21
C SER A 151 -10.23 -11.16 3.74
N ILE A 152 -10.08 -11.86 2.61
CA ILE A 152 -8.77 -12.17 2.02
C ILE A 152 -8.10 -10.88 1.54
N TYR A 153 -8.82 -10.02 0.82
CA TYR A 153 -8.27 -8.73 0.38
C TYR A 153 -7.84 -7.87 1.55
N LEU A 154 -8.63 -7.84 2.63
CA LEU A 154 -8.30 -7.10 3.84
C LEU A 154 -6.99 -7.58 4.47
N GLY A 155 -6.77 -8.90 4.56
CA GLY A 155 -5.52 -9.46 5.07
C GLY A 155 -4.29 -9.07 4.24
N ILE A 156 -4.41 -9.16 2.91
CA ILE A 156 -3.33 -8.75 1.99
C ILE A 156 -3.06 -7.24 2.11
N LEU A 157 -4.11 -6.41 2.15
CA LEU A 157 -3.97 -4.97 2.26
C LEU A 157 -3.33 -4.55 3.59
N PHE A 158 -3.66 -5.21 4.71
CA PHE A 158 -3.00 -4.93 5.99
C PHE A 158 -1.52 -5.31 5.99
N PHE A 159 -1.19 -6.46 5.40
CA PHE A 159 0.21 -6.84 5.21
C PHE A 159 0.96 -5.76 4.42
N MET A 160 0.41 -5.33 3.28
CA MET A 160 1.00 -4.27 2.46
C MET A 160 1.10 -2.94 3.22
N LEU A 161 0.08 -2.55 3.99
CA LEU A 161 0.07 -1.32 4.77
C LEU A 161 1.20 -1.29 5.82
N VAL A 162 1.36 -2.39 6.58
CA VAL A 162 2.42 -2.52 7.60
C VAL A 162 3.80 -2.60 6.94
N SER A 163 3.91 -3.26 5.79
CA SER A 163 5.15 -3.27 5.00
C SER A 163 5.53 -1.87 4.52
N VAL A 164 4.58 -0.97 4.27
CA VAL A 164 4.86 0.42 3.87
C VAL A 164 5.21 1.30 5.07
N ARG A 165 4.46 1.21 6.18
CA ARG A 165 4.72 1.96 7.43
C ARG A 165 4.27 1.16 8.66
N PHE A 166 5.09 1.13 9.71
CA PHE A 166 4.73 0.47 10.98
C PHE A 166 3.50 1.06 11.66
N SER A 167 3.20 2.34 11.44
CA SER A 167 1.96 2.97 11.91
C SER A 167 0.69 2.29 11.36
N GLY A 168 0.80 1.48 10.32
CA GLY A 168 -0.27 0.60 9.83
C GLY A 168 -0.80 -0.38 10.88
N ILE A 169 -0.02 -0.70 11.92
CA ILE A 169 -0.47 -1.58 13.00
C ILE A 169 -1.61 -0.98 13.81
N PHE A 170 -1.66 0.35 13.95
CA PHE A 170 -2.75 1.04 14.63
C PHE A 170 -4.04 0.98 13.81
N VAL A 171 -3.94 1.15 12.48
CA VAL A 171 -5.09 1.00 11.57
C VAL A 171 -5.62 -0.43 11.61
N PHE A 172 -4.72 -1.42 11.65
CA PHE A 172 -5.08 -2.82 11.83
C PHE A 172 -5.82 -3.07 13.14
N ALA A 173 -5.27 -2.61 14.27
CA ALA A 173 -5.87 -2.78 15.59
C ALA A 173 -7.26 -2.14 15.67
N VAL A 174 -7.41 -0.90 15.21
CA VAL A 174 -8.70 -0.19 15.21
C VAL A 174 -9.71 -0.89 14.30
N SER A 175 -9.29 -1.36 13.13
CA SER A 175 -10.19 -2.04 12.18
C SER A 175 -10.69 -3.38 12.73
N ILE A 176 -9.81 -4.16 13.38
CA ILE A 176 -10.20 -5.40 14.06
C ILE A 176 -11.16 -5.11 15.19
N LEU A 177 -10.85 -4.13 16.06
CA LEU A 177 -11.72 -3.73 17.15
C LEU A 177 -13.10 -3.32 16.64
N PHE A 178 -13.15 -2.51 15.58
CA PHE A 178 -14.39 -2.08 14.94
C PHE A 178 -15.21 -3.26 14.40
N LEU A 179 -14.58 -4.19 13.68
CA LEU A 179 -15.26 -5.39 13.17
C LEU A 179 -15.73 -6.32 14.29
N ALA A 180 -14.96 -6.45 15.37
CA ALA A 180 -15.34 -7.23 16.55
C ALA A 180 -16.58 -6.64 17.23
N LEU A 181 -16.60 -5.32 17.45
CA LEU A 181 -17.75 -4.60 18.02
C LEU A 181 -19.00 -4.72 17.14
N LEU A 182 -18.84 -4.64 15.81
CA LEU A 182 -19.95 -4.85 14.87
C LEU A 182 -20.52 -6.27 14.94
N THR A 183 -19.64 -7.27 15.04
CA THR A 183 -20.04 -8.68 15.14
C THR A 183 -20.80 -8.93 16.45
N TRP A 184 -20.31 -8.35 17.56
CA TRP A 184 -20.97 -8.39 18.87
C TRP A 184 -22.37 -7.79 18.81
N LYS A 185 -22.52 -6.58 18.25
CA LYS A 185 -23.82 -5.88 18.17
C LYS A 185 -24.84 -6.60 17.28
N LYS A 186 -24.41 -7.23 16.19
CA LYS A 186 -25.32 -7.87 15.23
C LYS A 186 -25.76 -9.28 15.62
N LYS A 187 -25.36 -9.82 16.79
CA LYS A 187 -25.56 -11.23 17.18
C LYS A 187 -25.24 -12.20 16.02
N LEU A 188 -24.29 -11.84 15.17
CA LEU A 188 -23.85 -12.70 14.07
C LEU A 188 -23.06 -13.84 14.70
N SER A 189 -23.55 -15.06 14.50
CA SER A 189 -23.06 -16.30 15.11
C SER A 189 -21.53 -16.34 15.27
N CYS A 190 -21.07 -16.71 16.46
CA CYS A 190 -19.68 -16.79 16.94
C CYS A 190 -18.67 -17.50 16.00
N THR A 191 -19.13 -18.09 14.90
CA THR A 191 -18.30 -18.68 13.84
C THR A 191 -17.37 -17.65 13.16
N VAL A 192 -17.76 -16.37 13.07
CA VAL A 192 -16.95 -15.34 12.37
C VAL A 192 -15.78 -14.83 13.23
N LEU A 193 -15.95 -14.75 14.56
CA LEU A 193 -14.87 -14.38 15.48
C LEU A 193 -13.81 -15.50 15.55
N ARG A 194 -14.24 -16.77 15.46
CA ARG A 194 -13.32 -17.92 15.34
C ARG A 194 -12.46 -17.86 14.08
N LEU A 195 -12.95 -17.33 12.95
CA LEU A 195 -12.15 -17.26 11.72
C LEU A 195 -11.05 -16.17 11.76
N HIS A 196 -11.23 -15.13 12.58
CA HIS A 196 -10.27 -14.03 12.73
C HIS A 196 -9.37 -14.17 13.97
N CYS A 197 -9.86 -14.71 15.08
CA CYS A 197 -9.05 -14.99 16.28
C CYS A 197 -8.35 -16.36 16.25
N CYS A 198 -8.85 -17.34 15.50
CA CYS A 198 -8.22 -18.66 15.39
C CYS A 198 -7.36 -18.77 14.13
N GLY A 199 -6.13 -18.26 14.20
CA GLY A 199 -4.96 -19.09 13.94
C GLY A 199 -4.81 -19.81 12.59
N ARG A 200 -5.32 -19.30 11.46
CA ARG A 200 -4.97 -19.85 10.13
C ARG A 200 -4.05 -18.98 9.27
N PHE A 201 -3.82 -17.72 9.63
CA PHE A 201 -2.79 -16.89 8.97
C PHE A 201 -1.45 -16.88 9.73
N ILE A 202 -1.45 -16.82 11.07
CA ILE A 202 -0.21 -16.87 11.86
C ILE A 202 0.39 -18.28 11.87
N GLY A 203 -0.44 -19.33 11.99
CA GLY A 203 0.03 -20.72 11.95
C GLY A 203 0.64 -21.12 10.60
N ARG A 204 0.11 -20.63 9.47
CA ARG A 204 0.69 -20.91 8.15
C ARG A 204 1.91 -20.06 7.82
N PHE A 205 2.05 -18.86 8.38
CA PHE A 205 3.28 -18.07 8.20
C PHE A 205 4.43 -18.62 9.05
N SER A 206 4.17 -19.10 10.28
CA SER A 206 5.19 -19.80 11.08
C SER A 206 5.57 -21.16 10.49
N ILE A 207 4.61 -21.95 9.95
CA ILE A 207 4.93 -23.21 9.26
C ILE A 207 5.70 -22.97 7.95
N PHE A 208 5.43 -21.87 7.24
CA PHE A 208 6.18 -21.50 6.03
C PHE A 208 7.59 -20.96 6.37
N ALA A 209 7.74 -20.24 7.49
CA ALA A 209 9.04 -19.82 8.02
C ALA A 209 9.85 -21.02 8.54
N ASP A 210 9.22 -21.99 9.20
CA ASP A 210 9.86 -23.26 9.61
C ASP A 210 10.23 -24.11 8.40
N GLN A 211 9.39 -24.19 7.37
CA GLN A 211 9.76 -24.89 6.13
C GLN A 211 10.91 -24.21 5.39
N LEU A 212 10.99 -22.87 5.36
CA LEU A 212 12.13 -22.13 4.80
C LEU A 212 13.40 -22.28 5.66
N TYR A 213 13.28 -22.32 6.98
CA TYR A 213 14.40 -22.54 7.90
C TYR A 213 14.96 -23.96 7.79
N VAL A 214 14.09 -24.97 7.66
CA VAL A 214 14.48 -26.36 7.42
C VAL A 214 15.09 -26.55 6.02
N LEU A 215 14.57 -25.86 4.99
CA LEU A 215 15.17 -25.88 3.63
C LEU A 215 16.56 -25.22 3.61
N TRP A 216 16.75 -24.14 4.38
CA TRP A 216 18.04 -23.45 4.53
C TRP A 216 19.06 -24.31 5.29
N LEU A 217 18.64 -25.03 6.32
CA LEU A 217 19.50 -25.98 7.05
C LEU A 217 19.90 -27.20 6.20
N TYR A 218 19.03 -27.67 5.29
CA TYR A 218 19.34 -28.78 4.38
C TYR A 218 20.26 -28.38 3.22
N THR A 219 20.18 -27.12 2.77
CA THR A 219 21.03 -26.60 1.69
C THR A 219 22.37 -26.04 2.19
N GLY A 220 22.46 -25.61 3.46
CA GLY A 220 23.67 -25.06 4.07
C GLY A 220 24.74 -26.07 4.53
N LYS A 221 24.51 -27.38 4.37
CA LYS A 221 25.44 -28.45 4.79
C LYS A 221 26.06 -29.27 3.65
N GLN A 222 26.11 -28.75 2.44
CA GLN A 222 27.05 -29.30 1.45
C GLN A 222 28.46 -28.74 1.71
N LYS A 223 29.19 -29.46 2.57
CA LYS A 223 30.64 -29.36 2.70
C LYS A 223 31.25 -29.61 1.30
N PRO A 224 32.09 -28.70 0.75
CA PRO A 224 32.77 -29.00 -0.50
C PRO A 224 33.64 -30.26 -0.32
N PRO A 225 33.76 -31.11 -1.35
CA PRO A 225 34.60 -32.30 -1.27
C PRO A 225 36.05 -31.89 -0.98
N SER A 226 36.62 -32.50 0.05
CA SER A 226 38.03 -32.37 0.38
C SER A 226 38.85 -32.86 -0.81
N SER A 227 39.52 -31.93 -1.49
CA SER A 227 40.57 -32.24 -2.45
C SER A 227 41.71 -32.96 -1.73
N GLY A 228 41.85 -34.25 -2.00
CA GLY A 228 43.00 -35.04 -1.56
C GLY A 228 44.30 -34.56 -2.22
N PRO A 229 45.47 -34.85 -1.62
CA PRO A 229 46.76 -34.43 -2.16
C PRO A 229 47.09 -35.21 -3.44
N GLY A 230 47.06 -34.50 -4.57
CA GLY A 230 47.58 -34.94 -5.85
C GLY A 230 49.11 -35.01 -5.83
N LYS A 231 49.60 -36.14 -6.30
CA LYS A 231 51.00 -36.59 -6.36
C LYS A 231 51.96 -35.58 -7.02
N ARG A 232 53.18 -35.57 -6.51
CA ARG A 232 54.41 -35.08 -7.17
C ARG A 232 54.52 -35.67 -8.58
N PHE A 233 54.83 -34.82 -9.56
CA PHE A 233 55.66 -35.17 -10.70
C PHE A 233 56.52 -33.95 -11.07
N SER A 234 57.83 -34.20 -11.05
CA SER A 234 58.97 -33.41 -11.54
C SER A 234 59.25 -32.07 -10.87
#